data_AF-A0A450YNJ3-F1
#
_entry.id   AF-A0A450YNJ3-F1
#
_cell.length_a   1.000
_cell.length_b   1.000
_cell.length_c   1.000
_cell.angle_alpha   90.00
_cell.angle_beta   90.00
_cell.angle_gamma   90.00
#
_symmetry.space_group_name_H-M   'P 1'
#
loop_
_entity.id
_entity.type
_entity.pdbx_description
1 polymer ?
#
loop_
_entity_poly.entity_id
_entity_poly.type
_entity_poly.pdbx_seq_one_letter_code
_entity_poly.pdbx_strand_id
1 'polypeptide(L)' 'MFIDILFVVVTAIVAWHGLTWRDDAGESDAVRLLFGAIALLFCVRVLFVDIFKVF' A
#
# COMPACT_ATOMS: atom_id res chain seq x y z
N MET A 1 16.55 -6.58 -6.07
CA MET A 1 15.50 -7.58 -6.34
C MET A 1 14.85 -8.11 -5.07
N PHE A 2 15.57 -8.82 -4.18
CA PHE A 2 14.96 -9.37 -2.95
C PHE A 2 14.42 -8.29 -2.01
N ILE A 3 15.18 -7.20 -1.83
CA ILE A 3 14.76 -6.04 -1.01
C ILE A 3 13.52 -5.36 -1.61
N ASP A 4 13.45 -5.21 -2.92
CA ASP A 4 12.31 -4.58 -3.61
C ASP A 4 11.03 -5.41 -3.47
N ILE A 5 11.16 -6.74 -3.59
CA ILE A 5 10.05 -7.67 -3.35
C ILE A 5 9.58 -7.57 -1.89
N LEU A 6 10.50 -7.58 -0.93
CA LEU A 6 10.15 -7.44 0.49
C LEU A 6 9.47 -6.10 0.75
N PHE A 7 9.98 -5.02 0.18
CA PHE A 7 9.39 -3.69 0.27
C PHE A 7 7.96 -3.68 -0.27
N VAL A 8 7.73 -4.23 -1.47
CA VAL A 8 6.40 -4.31 -2.07
C VAL A 8 5.46 -5.12 -1.20
N VAL A 9 5.87 -6.28 -0.70
CA VAL A 9 5.03 -7.12 0.17
C VAL A 9 4.64 -6.40 1.46
N VAL A 10 5.59 -5.78 2.15
CA VAL A 10 5.31 -5.02 3.39
C VAL A 10 4.41 -3.83 3.09
N THR A 11 4.69 -3.07 2.04
CA THR A 11 3.91 -1.89 1.67
C THR A 11 2.50 -2.27 1.23
N ALA A 12 2.32 -3.39 0.55
CA ALA A 12 1.01 -3.93 0.20
C ALA A 12 0.18 -4.30 1.44
N ILE A 13 0.80 -4.89 2.46
CA ILE A 13 0.14 -5.21 3.74
C ILE A 13 -0.29 -3.91 4.44
N VAL A 14 0.59 -2.90 4.49
CA VAL A 14 0.27 -1.60 5.11
C VAL A 14 -0.86 -0.91 4.36
N ALA A 15 -0.81 -0.89 3.02
CA ALA A 15 -1.86 -0.30 2.18
C ALA A 15 -3.20 -1.02 2.39
N TRP A 16 -3.20 -2.36 2.38
CA TRP A 16 -4.39 -3.17 2.63
C TRP A 16 -4.98 -2.89 4.00
N HIS A 17 -4.16 -2.87 5.04
CA HIS A 17 -4.61 -2.57 6.39
C HIS A 17 -5.16 -1.15 6.50
N GLY A 18 -4.49 -0.16 5.89
CA GLY A 18 -4.94 1.23 5.88
C GLY A 18 -6.27 1.44 5.15
N LEU A 19 -6.50 0.77 4.02
CA LEU A 19 -7.75 0.86 3.25
C LEU A 19 -8.90 0.07 3.87
N THR A 20 -8.61 -1.10 4.46
CA THR A 20 -9.65 -2.05 4.91
C THR A 20 -10.01 -1.84 6.37
N TRP A 21 -9.22 -1.05 7.12
CA TRP A 21 -9.55 -0.73 8.49
C TRP A 21 -10.85 0.09 8.57
N ARG A 22 -11.71 -0.33 9.49
CA ARG A 22 -12.99 0.30 9.80
C ARG A 22 -13.10 0.35 11.33
N ASP A 23 -13.72 1.39 11.84
CA ASP A 23 -14.02 1.50 13.26
C ASP A 23 -15.21 0.62 13.66
N ASP A 24 -15.58 0.67 14.95
CA ASP A 24 -16.70 -0.11 15.50
C ASP A 24 -18.07 0.29 14.90
N ALA A 25 -18.18 1.50 14.35
CA ALA A 25 -19.36 1.98 13.62
C ALA A 25 -19.34 1.57 12.13
N GLY A 26 -18.22 1.01 11.65
CA GLY A 26 -18.00 0.66 10.25
C GLY A 26 -17.58 1.86 9.40
N GLU A 27 -17.30 3.02 9.99
CA GLU A 27 -16.78 4.19 9.31
C GLU A 27 -15.27 4.05 9.09
N SER A 28 -14.78 4.69 8.03
CA SER A 28 -13.34 4.71 7.73
C SER A 28 -12.76 6.06 8.12
N ASP A 29 -11.69 6.05 8.92
CA ASP A 29 -10.97 7.26 9.28
C ASP A 29 -10.29 7.88 8.04
N ALA A 30 -10.58 9.14 7.75
CA ALA A 30 -10.11 9.83 6.55
C ALA A 30 -8.58 9.89 6.47
N VAL A 31 -7.90 10.04 7.61
CA VAL A 31 -6.43 10.06 7.68
C VAL A 31 -5.89 8.69 7.34
N ARG A 32 -6.42 7.63 7.95
CA ARG A 32 -5.99 6.25 7.71
C ARG A 32 -6.23 5.82 6.25
N LEU A 33 -7.36 6.22 5.66
CA LEU A 33 -7.64 6.04 4.23
C LEU A 33 -6.63 6.80 3.35
N LEU A 34 -6.33 8.06 3.66
CA LEU A 34 -5.37 8.86 2.91
C LEU A 34 -3.98 8.22 2.92
N PHE A 35 -3.48 7.85 4.11
CA PHE A 35 -2.18 7.19 4.24
C PHE A 35 -2.16 5.81 3.58
N GLY A 36 -3.25 5.04 3.67
CA GLY A 36 -3.40 3.77 2.98
C GLY A 36 -3.36 3.93 1.46
N ALA A 37 -4.04 4.94 0.92
CA ALA A 37 -4.05 5.24 -0.51
C ALA A 37 -2.67 5.68 -1.01
N ILE A 38 -1.97 6.52 -0.26
CA ILE A 38 -0.58 6.93 -0.58
C ILE A 38 0.34 5.69 -0.57
N ALA A 39 0.24 4.84 0.45
CA ALA A 39 1.03 3.61 0.53
C ALA A 39 0.76 2.69 -0.68
N LEU A 40 -0.49 2.57 -1.12
CA LEU A 40 -0.86 1.82 -2.31
C LEU A 40 -0.20 2.39 -3.57
N LEU A 41 -0.25 3.71 -3.77
CA LEU A 41 0.36 4.36 -4.94
C LEU A 41 1.88 4.10 -5.02
N PHE A 42 2.58 4.20 -3.89
CA PHE A 42 4.01 3.88 -3.84
C PHE A 42 4.29 2.38 -4.04
N CYS A 43 3.47 1.50 -3.47
CA CYS A 43 3.58 0.06 -3.68
C CYS A 43 3.45 -0.30 -5.16
N VAL A 44 2.43 0.25 -5.84
CA VAL A 44 2.19 0.07 -7.27
C VAL A 44 3.36 0.61 -8.08
N ARG A 45 3.85 1.82 -7.78
CA ARG A 45 5.01 2.39 -8.46
C ARG A 45 6.23 1.46 -8.41
N VAL A 46 6.59 0.97 -7.21
CA VAL A 46 7.76 0.10 -7.04
C VAL A 46 7.55 -1.26 -7.72
N LEU A 47 6.33 -1.81 -7.66
CA LEU A 47 5.99 -3.05 -8.36
C LEU A 47 6.17 -2.92 -9.88
N PHE A 48 5.70 -1.83 -10.48
CA PHE A 48 5.76 -1.66 -11.94
C PHE A 48 7.13 -1.19 -12.44
N VAL A 49 7.80 -0.28 -11.73
CA VAL A 49 9.08 0.30 -12.17
C VAL A 49 10.25 -0.58 -11.75
N ASP A 50 10.36 -0.95 -10.47
CA ASP A 50 11.55 -1.63 -9.96
C ASP A 50 11.51 -3.16 -10.20
N ILE A 51 10.34 -3.78 -10.05
CA ILE A 51 10.18 -5.23 -10.27
C ILE A 51 9.91 -5.55 -11.74
N PHE A 52 8.79 -5.06 -12.29
CA PHE A 52 8.40 -5.40 -13.66
C PHE A 52 9.16 -4.63 -14.75
N LYS A 53 9.89 -3.55 -14.41
CA LYS A 53 10.66 -2.73 -15.35
C LYS A 53 9.83 -2.26 -16.55
N VAL A 54 8.58 -1.87 -16.30
CA VAL A 54 7.62 -1.44 -17.33
C VAL A 54 7.80 0.05 -17.68
N PHE A 55 8.80 0.70 -17.11
CA PHE A 55 9.17 2.11 -17.34
C PHE A 55 10.68 2.30 -17.19
#